data_AF-A0A498QNC4-F1
#
_entry.id   AF-A0A498QNC4-F1
#
_cell.length_a   1.000
_cell.length_b   1.000
_cell.length_c   1.000
_cell.angle_alpha   90.00
_cell.angle_beta   90.00
_cell.angle_gamma   90.00
#
_symmetry.space_group_name_H-M   'P 1'
#
loop_
_entity.id
_entity.type
_entity.pdbx_description
1 polymer ?
#
loop_
_entity_poly.entity_id
_entity_poly.type
_entity_poly.pdbx_seq_one_letter_code
_entity_poly.pdbx_strand_id
1 'polypeptide(L)' 'MTISVIFNAIADHMPDLNPISPPKRLRSGWLNGIKHWQVDYGGRAHGCPVGR' A
#
# COMPACT_ATOMS: atom_id res chain seq x y z
N MET A 1 10.71 3.72 -14.44
CA MET A 1 9.54 3.16 -15.15
C MET A 1 8.64 2.33 -14.22
N THR A 2 9.14 1.29 -13.56
CA THR A 2 8.34 0.38 -12.70
C THR A 2 7.54 1.08 -11.61
N ILE A 3 8.14 2.07 -10.94
CA ILE A 3 7.51 2.85 -9.87
C ILE A 3 6.24 3.54 -10.39
N SER A 4 6.34 4.24 -11.50
CA SER A 4 5.21 4.98 -12.09
C SER A 4 4.05 4.07 -12.50
N VAL A 5 4.35 2.86 -13.02
CA VAL A 5 3.31 1.89 -13.41
C VAL A 5 2.52 1.42 -12.19
N ILE A 6 3.21 1.08 -11.10
CA ILE A 6 2.56 0.63 -9.87
C ILE A 6 1.72 1.74 -9.25
N PHE A 7 2.25 2.97 -9.17
CA PHE A 7 1.51 4.09 -8.58
C PHE A 7 0.28 4.50 -9.39
N ASN A 8 0.34 4.43 -10.72
CA ASN A 8 -0.84 4.66 -11.57
C ASN A 8 -1.93 3.62 -11.29
N ALA A 9 -1.58 2.33 -11.24
CA ALA A 9 -2.55 1.27 -10.93
C ALA A 9 -3.15 1.41 -9.51
N ILE A 10 -2.36 1.87 -8.53
CA ILE A 10 -2.87 2.16 -7.18
C ILE A 10 -3.89 3.30 -7.24
N ALA A 11 -3.62 4.37 -7.98
CA ALA A 11 -4.56 5.50 -8.11
C ALA A 11 -5.90 5.07 -8.75
N ASP A 12 -5.85 4.18 -9.73
CA ASP A 12 -7.06 3.70 -10.43
C ASP A 12 -7.94 2.79 -9.56
N HIS A 13 -7.33 1.96 -8.70
CA HIS A 13 -8.06 0.95 -7.93
C HIS A 13 -8.27 1.30 -6.45
N MET A 14 -7.41 2.14 -5.88
CA MET A 14 -7.36 2.44 -4.44
C MET A 14 -7.10 3.95 -4.20
N PRO A 15 -7.99 4.83 -4.67
CA PRO A 15 -7.80 6.28 -4.53
C PRO A 15 -7.85 6.75 -3.06
N ASP A 16 -8.59 6.05 -2.20
CA ASP A 16 -8.83 6.43 -0.80
C ASP A 16 -7.94 5.66 0.20
N LEU A 17 -6.72 5.30 -0.20
CA LEU A 17 -5.77 4.55 0.63
C LEU A 17 -5.37 5.35 1.88
N ASN A 18 -5.55 4.76 3.08
CA ASN A 18 -5.21 5.40 4.35
C ASN A 18 -4.35 4.49 5.25
N PRO A 19 -3.36 5.02 6.00
CA PRO A 19 -2.56 4.21 6.93
C PRO A 19 -3.36 3.86 8.20
N ILE A 20 -3.38 2.58 8.57
CA ILE A 20 -3.99 2.12 9.83
C ILE A 20 -2.98 2.18 10.98
N SER A 21 -1.71 1.89 10.69
CA SER A 21 -0.64 1.86 11.69
C SER A 21 0.67 2.43 11.14
N PRO A 22 1.60 2.84 12.03
CA PRO A 22 2.96 3.16 11.63
C PRO A 22 3.66 1.96 10.95
N PRO A 23 4.57 2.20 10.00
CA PRO A 23 5.29 1.14 9.31
C PRO A 23 6.35 0.47 10.19
N LYS A 24 6.44 -0.85 10.15
CA LYS A 24 7.45 -1.64 10.85
C LYS A 24 8.71 -1.74 10.01
N ARG A 25 9.78 -1.06 10.43
CA ARG A 25 11.07 -1.06 9.71
C ARG A 25 11.81 -2.39 9.80
N LEU A 26 12.62 -2.66 8.80
CA LEU A 26 13.59 -3.75 8.77
C LEU A 26 14.75 -3.43 9.73
N ARG A 27 15.19 -4.44 10.49
CA ARG A 27 16.42 -4.32 11.29
C ARG A 27 17.61 -4.70 10.41
N SER A 28 18.11 -3.73 9.65
CA SER A 28 19.32 -3.85 8.85
C SER A 28 20.21 -2.62 9.07
N GLY A 29 21.53 -2.84 9.15
CA GLY A 29 22.52 -1.76 9.33
C GLY A 29 22.86 -1.01 8.03
N TRP A 30 22.37 -1.48 6.88
CA TRP A 30 22.68 -0.90 5.56
C TRP A 30 21.46 -0.69 4.67
N LEU A 31 20.34 -1.39 4.95
CA LEU A 31 19.13 -1.32 4.12
C LEU A 31 17.97 -0.64 4.85
N ASN A 32 17.45 0.42 4.23
CA ASN A 32 16.22 1.08 4.65
C ASN A 32 15.00 0.38 4.03
N GLY A 33 14.54 -0.70 4.68
CA GLY A 33 13.36 -1.46 4.25
C GLY A 33 12.18 -1.31 5.21
N ILE A 34 10.95 -1.40 4.69
CA ILE A 34 9.73 -1.58 5.48
C ILE A 34 9.31 -3.05 5.41
N LYS A 35 9.12 -3.69 6.56
CA LYS A 35 8.68 -5.09 6.64
C LYS A 35 7.17 -5.24 6.54
N HIS A 36 6.45 -4.39 7.25
CA HIS A 36 4.98 -4.42 7.31
C HIS A 36 4.47 -2.99 7.41
N TRP A 37 3.42 -2.66 6.68
CA TRP A 37 2.68 -1.41 6.83
C TRP A 37 1.21 -1.71 6.60
N GLN A 38 0.40 -1.60 7.66
CA GLN A 38 -1.03 -1.85 7.54
C GLN A 38 -1.72 -0.60 6.99
N VAL A 39 -2.48 -0.81 5.93
CA VAL A 39 -3.21 0.23 5.23
C VAL A 39 -4.66 -0.22 5.02
N ASP A 40 -5.56 0.73 5.11
CA ASP A 40 -6.94 0.59 4.67
C ASP A 40 -6.97 0.96 3.20
N TYR A 41 -7.30 -0.02 2.36
CA TYR A 41 -7.35 0.13 0.91
C TYR A 41 -8.61 0.88 0.43
N GLY A 42 -9.48 1.36 1.33
CA GLY A 42 -10.68 2.12 0.96
C GLY A 42 -11.79 1.27 0.34
N GLY A 43 -11.66 -0.07 0.39
CA GLY A 43 -12.51 -1.04 -0.31
C GLY A 43 -13.98 -1.11 0.13
N ARG A 44 -14.42 -0.24 1.05
CA ARG A 44 -15.84 -0.09 1.42
C ARG A 44 -16.60 0.90 0.53
N ALA A 45 -15.93 1.84 -0.12
CA ALA A 45 -16.58 2.84 -0.99
C ALA A 45 -16.76 2.34 -2.43
N HIS A 46 -15.82 1.53 -2.93
CA HIS A 46 -15.85 0.97 -4.29
C HIS A 46 -15.37 -0.47 -4.20
N GLY A 47 -16.26 -1.44 -4.47
CA GLY A 47 -16.03 -2.88 -4.26
C GLY A 47 -14.66 -3.34 -4.71
N CYS A 48 -13.79 -3.63 -3.75
CA CYS A 48 -12.43 -4.11 -4.01
C CYS A 48 -12.50 -5.53 -4.62
N PRO A 49 -11.95 -5.76 -5.83
CA PRO A 49 -12.09 -7.03 -6.54
C PRO A 49 -11.25 -8.19 -5.96
N VAL A 50 -10.37 -7.95 -4.98
CA VAL A 50 -9.44 -8.94 -4.42
C VAL A 50 -10.08 -9.80 -3.31
N GLY A 51 -11.36 -9.58 -3.00
CA GLY A 51 -12.14 -10.33 -2.00
C GLY A 51 -13.17 -11.32 -2.56
N ARG A 52 -13.01 -11.83 -3.79
CA ARG A 52 -13.83 -12.93 -4.35
C ARG A 52 -12.96 -14.13 -4.68
#